data_AF-F7FP81-F1
#
_entry.id   AF-F7FP81-F1
#
_cell.length_a   1.000
_cell.length_b   1.000
_cell.length_c   1.000
_cell.angle_alpha   90.00
_cell.angle_beta   90.00
_cell.angle_gamma   90.00
#
_symmetry.space_group_name_H-M   'P 1'
#
loop_
_entity.id
_entity.type
_entity.pdbx_description
1 polymer ?
#
loop_
_entity_poly.entity_id
_entity_poly.type
_entity_poly.pdbx_seq_one_letter_code
_entity_poly.pdbx_strand_id
1 'polypeptide(L)'
;MPEGPELYLASRYVNEVCRGLVFAGAVEKSSVSRNPEVPFCSDSYHISAVSRGKEVKLTLTPLTGTEPGPVDLVFRFGMSGSFRLVPAEALPRHAHLRFYTAAPCRRALCFVDVRRFGRWEVQGTWQAGRGPCVLQEYEKFR
;
A
#
# COMPACT_ATOMS: atom_id res chain seq x y z
N MET A 1 -11.00 -1.22 14.57
CA MET A 1 -11.08 -0.02 13.71
C MET A 1 -9.80 0.76 13.97
N PRO A 2 -9.07 1.17 12.93
CA PRO A 2 -7.70 1.62 13.09
C PRO A 2 -7.69 3.11 13.39
N GLU A 3 -6.71 3.52 14.20
CA GLU A 3 -6.49 4.91 14.58
C GLU A 3 -5.17 5.41 13.99
N GLY A 4 -4.97 6.73 14.00
CA GLY A 4 -3.79 7.37 13.39
C GLY A 4 -2.44 6.70 13.70
N PRO A 5 -2.16 6.29 14.95
CA PRO A 5 -0.92 5.60 15.28
C PRO A 5 -0.71 4.28 14.53
N GLU A 6 -1.77 3.49 14.32
CA GLU A 6 -1.68 2.21 13.61
C GLU A 6 -1.30 2.42 12.13
N LEU A 7 -1.91 3.42 11.47
CA LEU A 7 -1.59 3.76 10.09
C LEU A 7 -0.18 4.35 9.98
N TYR A 8 0.24 5.14 10.96
CA TYR A 8 1.61 5.64 11.03
C TYR A 8 2.63 4.52 11.13
N LEU A 9 2.44 3.58 12.06
CA LEU A 9 3.30 2.42 12.21
C LEU A 9 3.28 1.51 10.98
N ALA A 10 2.12 1.35 10.33
CA ALA A 10 2.03 0.59 9.09
C ALA A 10 2.82 1.25 7.94
N SER A 11 2.75 2.57 7.80
CA SER A 11 3.54 3.29 6.79
C SER A 11 5.04 3.16 7.04
N ARG A 12 5.47 3.24 8.31
CA ARG A 12 6.86 2.98 8.71
C ARG A 12 7.29 1.55 8.41
N TYR A 13 6.48 0.57 8.80
CA TYR A 13 6.73 -0.84 8.52
C TYR A 13 6.97 -1.08 7.04
N VAL A 14 6.09 -0.57 6.17
CA VAL A 14 6.25 -0.72 4.71
C VAL A 14 7.58 -0.11 4.24
N ASN A 15 7.91 1.11 4.66
CA ASN A 15 9.16 1.75 4.29
C ASN A 15 10.41 1.00 4.80
N GLU A 16 10.34 0.39 5.97
CA GLU A 16 11.45 -0.36 6.56
C GLU A 16 11.64 -1.69 5.84
N VAL A 17 10.56 -2.46 5.60
CA VAL A 17 10.66 -3.79 4.96
C VAL A 17 10.86 -3.72 3.46
N CYS A 18 10.39 -2.67 2.78
CA CYS A 18 10.59 -2.47 1.35
C CYS A 18 11.92 -1.78 1.02
N ARG A 19 12.68 -1.33 2.03
CA ARG A 19 13.96 -0.67 1.82
C ARG A 19 14.94 -1.61 1.11
N GLY A 20 15.45 -1.17 -0.03
CA GLY A 20 16.39 -1.96 -0.84
C GLY A 20 15.75 -3.13 -1.60
N LEU A 21 14.42 -3.31 -1.51
CA LEU A 21 13.70 -4.29 -2.34
C LEU A 21 13.29 -3.65 -3.67
N VAL A 22 13.45 -4.43 -4.74
CA VAL A 22 12.98 -4.09 -6.08
C VAL A 22 11.78 -4.96 -6.40
N PHE A 23 10.67 -4.32 -6.73
CA PHE A 23 9.43 -4.95 -7.17
C PHE A 23 9.38 -5.01 -8.68
N ALA A 24 8.67 -5.99 -9.23
CA ALA A 24 8.57 -6.22 -10.67
C ALA A 24 7.21 -6.79 -11.07
N GLY A 25 6.80 -6.50 -12.30
CA GLY A 25 5.56 -6.95 -12.90
C GLY A 25 4.33 -6.14 -12.48
N ALA A 26 3.16 -6.73 -12.68
CA ALA A 26 1.88 -6.11 -12.39
C ALA A 26 1.48 -6.25 -10.92
N VAL A 27 0.59 -5.36 -10.46
CA VAL A 27 -0.07 -5.48 -9.16
C VAL A 27 -1.23 -6.46 -9.25
N GLU A 28 -1.26 -7.47 -8.39
CA GLU A 28 -2.31 -8.51 -8.44
C GLU A 28 -3.39 -8.30 -7.38
N LYS A 29 -4.63 -8.11 -7.82
CA LYS A 29 -5.81 -8.15 -6.94
C LYS A 29 -6.41 -9.56 -6.86
N SER A 30 -6.90 -9.94 -5.69
CA SER A 30 -7.72 -11.15 -5.56
C SER A 30 -9.07 -11.00 -6.30
N SER A 31 -9.57 -12.07 -6.90
CA SER A 31 -10.87 -12.08 -7.61
C SER A 31 -12.06 -11.75 -6.71
N VAL A 32 -11.98 -12.04 -5.41
CA VAL A 32 -13.06 -11.82 -4.44
C VAL A 32 -13.15 -10.39 -3.90
N SER A 33 -12.14 -9.55 -4.15
CA SER A 33 -12.14 -8.15 -3.71
C SER A 33 -12.94 -7.28 -4.67
N ARG A 34 -13.82 -6.45 -4.11
CA ARG A 34 -14.65 -5.47 -4.85
C ARG A 34 -13.98 -4.11 -5.06
N ASN A 35 -12.78 -3.93 -4.51
CA ASN A 35 -11.98 -2.73 -4.73
C ASN A 35 -11.45 -2.68 -6.18
N PRO A 36 -11.05 -1.49 -6.69
CA PRO A 36 -10.60 -1.34 -8.07
C PRO A 36 -9.34 -2.16 -8.37
N GLU A 37 -9.20 -2.60 -9.62
CA GLU A 37 -7.92 -3.08 -10.16
C GLU A 37 -6.89 -1.95 -10.16
N VAL A 38 -5.61 -2.30 -10.06
CA VAL A 38 -4.51 -1.34 -10.13
C VAL A 38 -3.81 -1.50 -11.49
N PRO A 39 -4.08 -0.61 -12.47
CA PRO A 39 -3.48 -0.68 -13.80
C PRO A 39 -2.03 -0.18 -13.76
N PHE A 40 -1.15 -0.95 -13.13
CA PHE A 40 0.28 -0.68 -13.03
C PHE A 40 1.07 -1.94 -13.37
N CYS A 41 2.04 -1.80 -14.27
CA CYS A 41 3.00 -2.84 -14.62
C CYS A 41 4.34 -2.16 -14.92
N SER A 42 5.41 -2.63 -14.29
CA SER A 42 6.77 -2.13 -14.52
C SER A 42 7.77 -3.24 -14.28
N ASP A 43 8.85 -3.28 -15.08
CA ASP A 43 9.92 -4.27 -14.94
C ASP A 43 10.67 -4.12 -13.62
N SER A 44 10.77 -2.88 -13.11
CA SER A 44 11.43 -2.60 -11.84
C SER A 44 10.87 -1.33 -11.20
N TYR A 45 10.45 -1.42 -9.94
CA TYR A 45 9.91 -0.29 -9.18
C TYR A 45 10.16 -0.41 -7.68
N HIS A 46 10.11 0.72 -6.99
CA HIS A 46 10.12 0.80 -5.54
C HIS A 46 8.74 1.13 -4.98
N ILE A 47 8.52 0.75 -3.73
CA ILE A 47 7.31 1.07 -2.98
C ILE A 47 7.73 1.91 -1.78
N SER A 48 7.11 3.07 -1.63
CA SER A 48 7.19 3.89 -0.42
C SER A 48 5.80 4.14 0.15
N ALA A 49 5.74 4.52 1.42
CA ALA A 49 4.50 4.73 2.14
C ALA A 49 4.54 6.03 2.96
N VAL A 50 3.42 6.74 3.00
CA VAL A 50 3.17 7.84 3.93
C VAL A 50 1.80 7.66 4.55
N SER A 51 1.57 8.18 5.75
CA SER A 51 0.28 8.13 6.43
C SER A 51 -0.23 9.53 6.73
N ARG A 52 -1.55 9.69 6.76
CA ARG A 52 -2.20 10.94 7.15
C ARG A 52 -3.53 10.62 7.83
N GLY A 53 -3.63 10.90 9.13
CA GLY A 53 -4.79 10.51 9.91
C GLY A 53 -5.06 9.00 9.82
N LYS A 54 -6.25 8.60 9.36
CA LYS A 54 -6.67 7.20 9.22
C LYS A 54 -6.44 6.62 7.82
N GLU A 55 -5.52 7.20 7.06
CA GLU A 55 -5.23 6.83 5.68
C GLU A 55 -3.73 6.55 5.51
N VAL A 56 -3.39 5.60 4.64
CA VAL A 56 -2.02 5.29 4.23
C VAL A 56 -1.95 5.39 2.72
N LYS A 57 -1.02 6.16 2.19
CA LYS A 57 -0.75 6.24 0.76
C LYS A 57 0.52 5.46 0.44
N LEU A 58 0.42 4.48 -0.46
CA LEU A 58 1.57 3.85 -1.08
C LEU A 58 1.87 4.53 -2.41
N THR A 59 3.14 4.75 -2.70
CA THR A 59 3.60 5.27 -4.00
C THR A 59 4.45 4.19 -4.65
N LEU A 60 4.05 3.77 -5.85
CA LEU A 60 4.79 2.86 -6.72
C LEU A 60 5.62 3.70 -7.68
N THR A 61 6.95 3.64 -7.57
CA THR A 61 7.87 4.45 -8.37
C THR A 61 8.71 3.57 -9.27
N PRO A 62 8.45 3.54 -10.60
CA PRO A 62 9.32 2.84 -11.55
C PRO A 62 10.77 3.34 -11.46
N LEU A 63 11.72 2.41 -11.59
CA LEU A 63 13.15 2.70 -11.59
C LEU A 63 13.67 3.07 -12.98
N THR A 64 13.06 2.52 -14.02
CA THR A 64 13.46 2.70 -15.42
C THR A 64 12.25 2.97 -16.28
N GLY A 65 12.38 3.93 -17.18
CA GLY A 65 11.33 4.32 -18.13
C GLY A 65 10.55 5.55 -17.71
N THR A 66 9.92 6.19 -18.69
CA THR A 66 9.06 7.36 -18.51
C THR A 66 7.60 6.96 -18.23
N GLU A 67 7.21 5.74 -18.61
CA GLU A 67 5.84 5.22 -18.52
C GLU A 67 5.82 3.76 -18.01
N PRO A 68 4.89 3.40 -17.12
CA PRO A 68 3.95 4.30 -16.44
C PRO A 68 4.69 5.22 -15.46
N GLY A 69 4.22 6.46 -15.27
CA GLY A 69 4.72 7.34 -14.21
C GLY A 69 4.43 6.78 -12.80
N PRO A 70 4.89 7.47 -11.72
CA PRO A 70 4.59 7.05 -10.36
C PRO A 70 3.08 6.95 -10.09
N VAL A 71 2.65 5.87 -9.42
CA VAL A 71 1.23 5.65 -9.10
C VAL A 71 1.03 5.66 -7.59
N ASP A 72 0.10 6.51 -7.14
CA ASP A 72 -0.32 6.60 -5.75
C ASP A 72 -1.56 5.72 -5.49
N LEU A 73 -1.54 4.99 -4.37
CA LEU A 73 -2.63 4.15 -3.89
C LEU A 73 -2.98 4.56 -2.45
N VAL A 74 -4.19 5.06 -2.22
CA VAL A 74 -4.63 5.48 -0.88
C VAL A 74 -5.48 4.39 -0.25
N PHE A 75 -5.02 3.84 0.87
CA PHE A 75 -5.63 2.78 1.64
C PHE A 75 -6.32 3.30 2.90
N ARG A 76 -7.48 2.71 3.18
CA ARG A 76 -8.17 2.77 4.48
C ARG A 76 -8.30 1.33 4.97
N PHE A 77 -7.79 1.04 6.16
CA PHE A 77 -7.65 -0.34 6.63
C PHE A 77 -8.97 -1.01 7.03
N GLY A 78 -10.03 -0.25 7.32
CA GLY A 78 -11.25 -0.84 7.86
C GLY A 78 -10.96 -1.55 9.18
N MET A 79 -11.63 -2.65 9.51
CA MET A 79 -11.44 -3.28 10.82
C MET A 79 -10.28 -4.29 10.92
N SER A 80 -9.79 -4.82 9.81
CA SER A 80 -8.78 -5.89 9.80
C SER A 80 -7.70 -5.74 8.72
N GLY A 81 -7.66 -4.60 8.03
CA GLY A 81 -6.65 -4.32 7.02
C GLY A 81 -5.26 -4.22 7.65
N SER A 82 -4.27 -4.82 7.00
CA SER A 82 -2.87 -4.74 7.41
C SER A 82 -1.95 -4.99 6.21
N PHE A 83 -0.71 -4.52 6.29
CA PHE A 83 0.35 -4.89 5.34
C PHE A 83 1.21 -6.00 5.92
N ARG A 84 1.60 -6.96 5.07
CA ARG A 84 2.54 -8.03 5.43
C ARG A 84 3.48 -8.32 4.26
N LEU A 85 4.78 -8.37 4.54
CA LEU A 85 5.76 -8.91 3.60
C LEU A 85 5.96 -10.40 3.91
N VAL A 86 5.74 -11.26 2.92
CA VAL A 86 5.82 -12.73 3.04
C VAL A 86 6.62 -13.33 1.88
N PRO A 87 7.12 -14.58 1.98
CA PRO A 87 7.56 -15.34 0.81
C PRO A 87 6.42 -15.50 -0.22
N ALA A 88 6.74 -15.47 -1.51
CA ALA A 88 5.73 -15.56 -2.57
C ALA A 88 4.96 -16.90 -2.57
N GLU A 89 5.52 -17.93 -1.94
CA GLU A 89 4.97 -19.28 -1.82
C GLU A 89 4.05 -19.43 -0.59
N ALA A 90 4.07 -18.46 0.33
CA ALA A 90 3.36 -18.50 1.61
C ALA A 90 2.35 -17.34 1.75
N LEU A 91 1.58 -17.08 0.67
CA LEU A 91 0.61 -16.00 0.63
C LEU A 91 -0.53 -16.20 1.66
N PRO A 92 -0.84 -15.18 2.49
CA PRO A 92 -1.99 -15.22 3.38
C PRO A 92 -3.30 -15.42 2.60
N ARG A 93 -4.21 -16.24 3.13
CA ARG A 93 -5.53 -16.56 2.51
C ARG A 93 -6.34 -15.31 2.11
N HIS A 94 -6.22 -14.24 2.87
CA HIS A 94 -6.96 -12.99 2.68
C HIS A 94 -6.08 -11.85 2.13
N ALA A 95 -4.99 -12.19 1.41
CA ALA A 95 -4.18 -11.23 0.67
C ALA A 95 -4.95 -10.72 -0.56
N HIS A 96 -5.56 -9.55 -0.44
CA HIS A 96 -6.47 -9.00 -1.44
C HIS A 96 -5.78 -8.15 -2.50
N LEU A 97 -4.61 -7.59 -2.19
CA LEU A 97 -3.74 -6.89 -3.13
C LEU A 97 -2.30 -7.30 -2.88
N ARG A 98 -1.53 -7.61 -3.94
CA ARG A 98 -0.20 -8.21 -3.84
C ARG A 98 0.78 -7.50 -4.79
N PHE A 99 1.97 -7.23 -4.29
CA PHE A 99 3.11 -6.66 -5.02
C PHE A 99 4.28 -7.62 -4.88
N TYR A 100 4.87 -8.08 -5.98
CA TYR A 100 5.95 -9.08 -5.94
C TYR A 100 7.32 -8.46 -6.16
N THR A 101 8.31 -8.94 -5.41
CA THR A 101 9.71 -8.60 -5.66
C THR A 101 10.25 -9.34 -6.89
N ALA A 102 11.26 -8.75 -7.52
CA ALA A 102 12.02 -9.40 -8.58
C ALA A 102 12.75 -10.66 -8.06
N ALA A 103 13.14 -11.55 -8.98
CA ALA A 103 13.97 -12.71 -8.71
C ALA A 103 15.35 -12.31 -8.15
N PRO A 104 16.08 -13.19 -7.41
CA PRO A 104 15.79 -14.61 -7.15
C PRO A 104 15.00 -14.90 -5.87
N CYS A 105 14.96 -13.98 -4.90
CA CYS A 105 14.23 -14.16 -3.65
C CYS A 105 12.84 -13.54 -3.73
N ARG A 106 11.90 -14.23 -4.40
CA ARG A 106 10.53 -13.70 -4.58
C ARG A 106 9.79 -13.61 -3.24
N ARG A 107 9.44 -12.38 -2.87
CA ARG A 107 8.58 -12.03 -1.75
C ARG A 107 7.37 -11.28 -2.29
N ALA A 108 6.32 -11.22 -1.49
CA ALA A 108 5.12 -10.47 -1.79
C ALA A 108 4.79 -9.52 -0.64
N LEU A 109 4.66 -8.23 -0.93
CA LEU A 109 3.98 -7.30 -0.05
C LEU A 109 2.49 -7.47 -0.28
N CYS A 110 1.75 -7.79 0.77
CA CYS A 110 0.31 -8.09 0.70
C CYS A 110 -0.47 -7.10 1.55
N PHE A 111 -1.56 -6.55 0.99
CA PHE A 111 -2.64 -5.98 1.78
C PHE A 111 -3.60 -7.11 2.17
N VAL A 112 -3.63 -7.44 3.46
CA VAL A 112 -4.43 -8.52 4.03
C VAL A 112 -5.62 -7.91 4.75
N ASP A 113 -6.83 -8.33 4.41
CA ASP A 113 -8.05 -7.86 5.09
C ASP A 113 -9.14 -8.94 5.14
N VAL A 114 -9.23 -9.63 6.28
CA VAL A 114 -10.16 -10.75 6.47
C VAL A 114 -11.63 -10.33 6.30
N ARG A 115 -11.99 -9.15 6.82
CA ARG A 115 -13.37 -8.64 6.81
C ARG A 115 -13.74 -7.86 5.56
N ARG A 116 -12.77 -7.54 4.70
CA ARG A 116 -12.96 -6.81 3.43
C ARG A 116 -13.63 -5.44 3.60
N PHE A 117 -13.40 -4.80 4.73
CA PHE A 117 -13.88 -3.43 4.99
C PHE A 117 -12.86 -2.38 4.58
N GLY A 118 -11.61 -2.79 4.39
CA GLY A 118 -10.57 -1.97 3.83
C GLY A 118 -10.86 -1.61 2.38
N ARG A 119 -10.51 -0.38 2.02
CA ARG A 119 -10.67 0.16 0.68
C ARG A 119 -9.37 0.75 0.19
N TRP A 120 -9.17 0.73 -1.12
CA TRP A 120 -8.12 1.49 -1.77
C TRP A 120 -8.62 2.24 -2.99
N GLU A 121 -7.97 3.35 -3.29
CA GLU A 121 -8.23 4.20 -4.44
C GLU A 121 -6.95 4.38 -5.23
N VAL A 122 -7.04 4.27 -6.56
CA VAL A 122 -5.91 4.38 -7.50
C VAL A 122 -5.79 5.82 -7.97
N GLN A 123 -4.56 6.34 -8.02
CA GLN A 123 -4.27 7.77 -8.24
C GLN A 123 -5.03 8.66 -7.24
N GLY A 124 -5.29 8.11 -6.05
CA GLY A 124 -6.06 8.79 -5.01
C GLY A 124 -5.24 9.91 -4.38
N THR A 125 -5.91 11.02 -4.13
CA THR A 125 -5.46 12.00 -3.14
C THR A 125 -6.03 11.62 -1.76
N TRP A 126 -5.55 12.25 -0.70
CA TRP A 126 -6.17 12.11 0.61
C TRP A 126 -7.67 12.45 0.54
N GLN A 127 -8.50 11.76 1.32
CA GLN A 127 -9.95 11.95 1.24
C GLN A 127 -10.32 13.42 1.47
N ALA A 128 -11.07 13.98 0.52
CA ALA A 128 -11.59 15.36 0.61
C ALA A 128 -12.43 15.54 1.89
N GLY A 129 -12.27 16.69 2.54
CA GLY A 129 -12.96 17.01 3.80
C GLY A 129 -12.32 16.42 5.06
N ARG A 130 -11.24 15.63 4.96
CA ARG A 130 -10.44 15.27 6.14
C ARG A 130 -9.50 16.41 6.54
N GLY A 131 -9.57 16.78 7.81
CA GLY A 131 -8.64 17.75 8.43
C GLY A 131 -7.19 17.25 8.49
N PRO A 132 -6.26 18.09 8.95
CA PRO A 132 -4.84 17.75 9.07
C PRO A 132 -4.58 16.58 10.02
N CYS A 133 -3.49 15.85 9.80
CA CYS A 133 -3.08 14.74 10.65
C CYS A 133 -2.61 15.24 12.03
N VAL A 134 -3.28 14.82 13.11
CA VAL A 134 -2.91 15.19 14.49
C VAL A 134 -1.48 14.80 14.90
N LEU A 135 -0.90 13.79 14.25
CA LEU A 135 0.45 13.30 14.57
C LEU A 135 1.56 14.02 13.78
N GLN A 136 1.28 14.45 12.55
CA GLN A 136 2.31 14.93 11.61
C GLN A 136 2.09 16.39 11.18
N GLU A 137 0.91 16.95 11.43
CA GLU A 137 0.49 18.28 11.01
C GLU A 137 -0.15 19.05 12.18
N TYR A 138 0.39 18.90 13.39
CA TYR A 138 -0.20 19.42 14.63
C TYR A 138 -0.50 20.93 14.58
N GLU A 139 0.41 21.73 14.04
CA GLU A 139 0.23 23.19 13.91
C GLU A 139 -0.94 23.58 13.01
N LYS A 140 -1.18 22.82 11.93
CA LYS A 140 -2.31 23.06 11.02
C LYS A 140 -3.62 22.52 11.57
N PHE A 141 -3.55 21.53 12.44
CA PHE A 141 -4.71 20.92 13.08
C PHE A 141 -5.30 21.80 14.20
N ARG A 142 -4.44 22.58 14.87
CA ARG A 142 -4.81 23.42 16.01
C ARG A 142 -5.64 24.65 15.62
#